data_AF-A0A6I7XC37-F1
#
_entry.id   AF-A0A6I7XC37-F1
#
_cell.length_a   1.000
_cell.length_b   1.000
_cell.length_c   1.000
_cell.angle_alpha   90.00
_cell.angle_beta   90.00
_cell.angle_gamma   90.00
#
_symmetry.space_group_name_H-M   'P 1'
#
loop_
_entity.id
_entity.type
_entity.pdbx_description
1 polymer ?
#
loop_
_entity_poly.entity_id
_entity_poly.type
_entity_poly.pdbx_seq_one_letter_code
_entity_poly.pdbx_strand_id
1 'polypeptide(L)'
;MAPEKIERLAEIADYTWTRTLDDRLGISWEESQRKQRAPETTLPTEENLLADKVEHIIERNESDKMAEDNAWGFRMDVPEYKYNRGELYNLGIERGTLTAEERFKINDHIVQTIIMLENLPYPKHLTEVPAIAGSHHEKMDGTGYPKRLTGNEMPVTARIMALADIFEALTASDRPYKKAKTLSEAIRIMSFMVKDKHIDPDVFRLFLSSGIYQQYAEQYLDPVQIDEVDISQYCNL
;
A
#
# COMPACT_ATOMS: atom_id res chain seq x y z
N MET A 1 -13.21 0.19 10.94
CA MET A 1 -14.39 -0.55 11.36
C MET A 1 -14.86 0.11 12.64
N ALA A 2 -16.16 0.38 12.79
CA ALA A 2 -16.65 0.96 14.05
C ALA A 2 -16.47 -0.07 15.19
N PRO A 3 -16.18 0.34 16.43
CA PRO A 3 -15.97 -0.59 17.56
C PRO A 3 -17.09 -1.61 17.72
N GLU A 4 -18.34 -1.20 17.54
CA GLU A 4 -19.54 -2.06 17.59
C GLU A 4 -19.50 -3.24 16.60
N LYS A 5 -18.86 -3.05 15.43
CA LYS A 5 -18.72 -4.11 14.43
C LYS A 5 -17.64 -5.12 14.80
N ILE A 6 -16.61 -4.70 15.53
CA ILE A 6 -15.57 -5.58 16.05
C ILE A 6 -16.15 -6.46 17.16
N GLU A 7 -16.94 -5.86 18.06
CA GLU A 7 -17.66 -6.59 19.10
C GLU A 7 -18.61 -7.64 18.50
N ARG A 8 -19.41 -7.23 17.50
CA ARG A 8 -20.27 -8.16 16.76
C ARG A 8 -19.49 -9.28 16.06
N LEU A 9 -18.30 -8.99 15.54
CA LEU A 9 -17.45 -10.01 14.92
C LEU A 9 -16.99 -11.05 15.96
N ALA A 10 -16.65 -10.61 17.18
CA ALA A 10 -16.32 -11.51 18.28
C ALA A 10 -17.52 -12.39 18.67
N GLU A 11 -18.73 -11.82 18.77
CA GLU A 11 -19.95 -12.60 19.03
C GLU A 11 -20.21 -13.67 17.95
N ILE A 12 -19.94 -13.35 16.68
CA ILE A 12 -20.09 -14.31 15.57
C ILE A 12 -19.04 -15.43 15.68
N ALA A 13 -17.84 -15.13 16.13
CA ALA A 13 -16.78 -16.13 16.30
C ALA A 13 -17.06 -17.12 17.44
N ASP A 14 -17.94 -16.79 18.38
CA ASP A 14 -18.38 -17.70 19.45
C ASP A 14 -19.38 -18.76 18.95
N TYR A 15 -19.98 -18.60 17.77
CA TYR A 15 -20.76 -19.69 17.17
C TYR A 15 -19.85 -20.87 16.87
N THR A 16 -20.31 -22.08 17.19
CA THR A 16 -19.57 -23.32 16.91
C THR A 16 -20.26 -24.14 15.83
N TRP A 17 -19.48 -25.00 15.19
CA TRP A 17 -19.98 -26.03 14.29
C TRP A 17 -19.19 -27.33 14.46
N THR A 18 -19.79 -28.44 14.06
CA THR A 18 -19.16 -29.76 14.16
C THR A 18 -18.46 -30.11 12.86
N ARG A 19 -17.13 -30.16 12.89
CA ARG A 19 -16.32 -30.66 11.78
C ARG A 19 -16.25 -32.18 11.79
N THR A 20 -16.66 -32.78 10.67
CA THR A 20 -16.65 -34.23 10.45
C THR A 20 -15.62 -34.68 9.42
N LEU A 21 -14.98 -33.73 8.73
CA LEU A 21 -13.95 -33.97 7.72
C LEU A 21 -12.58 -33.55 8.25
N ASP A 22 -11.58 -34.35 7.92
CA ASP A 22 -10.20 -34.05 8.23
C ASP A 22 -9.71 -32.89 7.35
N ASP A 23 -9.23 -31.83 7.99
CA ASP A 23 -8.69 -30.63 7.38
C ASP A 23 -7.19 -30.75 7.04
N ARG A 24 -6.62 -31.95 7.22
CA ARG A 24 -5.24 -32.29 6.90
C ARG A 24 -5.10 -33.21 5.68
N LEU A 25 -6.21 -33.73 5.14
CA LEU A 25 -6.17 -34.62 3.98
C LEU A 25 -6.19 -33.84 2.66
N GLY A 26 -5.33 -34.24 1.72
CA GLY A 26 -5.29 -33.67 0.36
C GLY A 26 -4.69 -32.26 0.26
N ILE A 27 -4.11 -31.75 1.34
CA ILE A 27 -3.44 -30.45 1.36
C ILE A 27 -2.00 -30.53 0.81
N SER A 28 -1.44 -29.39 0.43
CA SER A 28 -0.06 -29.31 -0.02
C SER A 28 0.94 -29.64 1.10
N TRP A 29 2.18 -29.96 0.72
CA TRP A 29 3.25 -30.21 1.68
C TRP A 29 3.48 -29.02 2.64
N GLU A 30 3.46 -27.78 2.12
CA GLU A 30 3.62 -26.57 2.95
C GLU A 30 2.47 -26.40 3.95
N GLU A 31 1.23 -26.65 3.51
CA GLU A 31 0.07 -26.57 4.39
C GLU A 31 0.10 -27.66 5.47
N SER A 32 0.55 -28.87 5.11
CA SER A 32 0.70 -29.98 6.05
C SER A 32 1.72 -29.64 7.15
N GLN A 33 2.85 -29.04 6.80
CA GLN A 33 3.83 -28.58 7.79
C GLN A 33 3.26 -27.51 8.73
N ARG A 34 2.44 -26.58 8.23
CA ARG A 34 1.76 -25.59 9.08
C ARG A 34 0.76 -26.25 10.03
N LYS A 35 -0.08 -27.16 9.53
CA LYS A 35 -1.06 -27.90 10.34
C LYS A 35 -0.41 -28.76 11.43
N GLN A 36 0.78 -29.31 11.18
CA GLN A 36 1.54 -30.10 12.17
C GLN A 36 2.01 -29.29 13.40
N ARG A 37 1.95 -27.95 13.35
CA ARG A 37 2.23 -27.09 14.52
C ARG A 37 1.16 -27.20 15.61
N ALA A 38 -0.05 -27.62 15.24
CA ALA A 38 -1.13 -27.92 16.16
C ALA A 38 -1.30 -29.45 16.32
N PRO A 39 -1.76 -29.93 17.49
CA PRO A 39 -2.09 -31.34 17.66
C PRO A 39 -3.24 -31.75 16.73
N GLU A 40 -3.27 -33.03 16.35
CA GLU A 40 -4.41 -33.60 15.62
C GLU A 40 -5.63 -33.68 16.52
N THR A 41 -6.80 -33.40 15.95
CA THR A 41 -8.07 -33.48 16.65
C THR A 41 -8.80 -34.74 16.21
N THR A 42 -9.37 -35.48 17.17
CA THR A 42 -10.22 -36.63 16.86
C THR A 42 -11.55 -36.15 16.27
N LEU A 43 -11.97 -36.75 15.16
CA LEU A 43 -13.25 -36.44 14.52
C LEU A 43 -14.40 -37.31 15.07
N PRO A 44 -15.62 -36.77 15.17
CA PRO A 44 -15.98 -35.37 14.93
C PRO A 44 -15.49 -34.44 16.06
N THR A 45 -15.22 -33.18 15.74
CA THR A 45 -14.86 -32.16 16.73
C THR A 45 -15.72 -30.91 16.58
N GLU A 46 -15.99 -30.23 17.69
CA GLU A 46 -16.53 -28.87 17.65
C GLU A 46 -15.41 -27.86 17.41
N GLU A 47 -15.67 -26.86 16.58
CA GLU A 47 -14.79 -25.73 16.33
C GLU A 47 -15.59 -24.43 16.26
N ASN A 48 -14.94 -23.33 16.58
CA ASN A 48 -15.49 -21.99 16.35
C ASN A 48 -15.69 -21.74 14.85
N LEU A 49 -16.72 -20.96 14.53
CA LEU A 49 -17.08 -20.58 13.17
C LEU A 49 -15.98 -19.73 12.52
N LEU A 50 -15.37 -18.84 13.31
CA LEU A 50 -14.21 -18.03 12.92
C LEU A 50 -13.15 -18.16 14.00
N ALA A 51 -11.89 -18.38 13.61
CA ALA A 51 -10.78 -18.50 14.54
C ALA A 51 -9.45 -18.04 13.95
N ASP A 52 -8.63 -17.42 14.79
CA ASP A 52 -7.22 -17.20 14.50
C ASP A 52 -6.43 -18.43 14.96
N LYS A 53 -6.06 -19.31 14.01
CA LYS A 53 -5.35 -20.56 14.27
C LYS A 53 -3.85 -20.41 14.05
N VAL A 54 -3.04 -21.23 14.71
CA VAL A 54 -1.57 -21.19 14.55
C VAL A 54 -1.13 -21.49 13.12
N GLU A 55 -1.84 -22.36 12.40
CA GLU A 55 -1.56 -22.65 10.99
C GLU A 55 -1.88 -21.48 10.05
N HIS A 56 -2.65 -20.48 10.49
CA HIS A 56 -2.92 -19.28 9.69
C HIS A 56 -1.70 -18.34 9.62
N ILE A 57 -0.72 -18.54 10.49
CA ILE A 57 0.49 -17.75 10.55
C ILE A 57 1.55 -18.30 9.59
N ILE A 58 1.95 -17.46 8.63
CA ILE A 58 3.06 -17.74 7.71
C ILE A 58 4.26 -16.92 8.18
N GLU A 59 5.26 -17.61 8.73
CA GLU A 59 6.48 -17.01 9.22
C GLU A 59 7.38 -16.52 8.07
N ARG A 60 8.25 -15.57 8.37
CA ARG A 60 9.28 -15.10 7.44
C ARG A 60 10.45 -16.07 7.42
N ASN A 61 10.95 -16.36 6.22
CA ASN A 61 12.26 -17.00 6.09
C ASN A 61 13.37 -15.97 6.33
N GLU A 62 14.60 -16.41 6.59
CA GLU A 62 15.74 -15.49 6.75
C GLU A 62 15.93 -14.57 5.53
N SER A 63 15.66 -15.07 4.32
CA SER A 63 15.72 -14.27 3.09
C SER A 63 14.64 -13.18 2.99
N ASP A 64 13.55 -13.30 3.75
CA ASP A 64 12.45 -12.32 3.78
C ASP A 64 12.67 -11.23 4.85
N LYS A 65 13.74 -11.35 5.65
CA LYS A 65 14.09 -10.38 6.70
C LYS A 65 14.95 -9.28 6.10
N MET A 66 14.55 -8.04 6.35
CA MET A 66 15.35 -6.87 6.01
C MET A 66 16.28 -6.57 7.18
N ALA A 67 17.59 -6.62 6.94
CA ALA A 67 18.58 -6.27 7.95
C ALA A 67 18.48 -4.78 8.32
N GLU A 68 18.69 -4.45 9.59
CA GLU A 68 18.70 -3.06 10.06
C GLU A 68 19.81 -2.24 9.39
N ASP A 69 20.96 -2.87 9.13
CA ASP A 69 22.13 -2.30 8.45
C ASP A 69 22.18 -2.62 6.95
N ASN A 70 21.00 -2.77 6.32
CA ASN A 70 20.94 -3.03 4.88
C ASN A 70 21.67 -1.95 4.06
N ALA A 71 22.36 -2.38 3.00
CA ALA A 71 23.22 -1.51 2.18
C ALA A 71 22.48 -0.35 1.48
N TRP A 72 21.15 -0.43 1.37
CA TRP A 72 20.32 0.52 0.64
C TRP A 72 19.75 1.64 1.53
N GLY A 73 19.84 1.51 2.86
CA GLY A 73 19.30 2.47 3.81
C GLY A 73 17.77 2.42 3.95
N PHE A 74 17.14 1.27 3.71
CA PHE A 74 15.69 1.10 3.91
C PHE A 74 15.32 1.17 5.40
N ARG A 75 14.26 1.90 5.70
CA ARG A 75 13.71 2.18 7.04
C ARG A 75 12.20 1.89 7.06
N MET A 76 11.83 0.67 6.70
CA MET A 76 10.44 0.20 6.70
C MET A 76 10.12 -0.60 7.96
N ASP A 77 8.89 -0.46 8.46
CA ASP A 77 8.39 -1.31 9.53
C ASP A 77 8.07 -2.69 8.93
N VAL A 78 8.91 -3.68 9.23
CA VAL A 78 8.72 -5.06 8.77
C VAL A 78 7.82 -5.79 9.77
N PRO A 79 6.62 -6.26 9.37
CA PRO A 79 5.78 -7.07 10.24
C PRO A 79 6.49 -8.37 10.63
N GLU A 80 6.24 -8.86 11.84
CA GLU A 80 6.82 -10.09 12.38
C GLU A 80 6.61 -11.28 11.44
N TYR A 81 5.36 -11.45 10.98
CA TYR A 81 4.99 -12.53 10.07
C TYR A 81 5.07 -12.09 8.61
N LYS A 82 5.20 -13.07 7.71
CA LYS A 82 5.14 -12.86 6.27
C LYS A 82 3.70 -12.62 5.85
N TYR A 83 2.79 -13.43 6.40
CA TYR A 83 1.35 -13.26 6.30
C TYR A 83 0.69 -13.77 7.57
N ASN A 84 -0.34 -13.07 8.02
CA ASN A 84 -1.27 -13.57 9.02
C ASN A 84 -2.63 -13.76 8.33
N ARG A 85 -3.05 -15.02 8.16
CA ARG A 85 -4.33 -15.39 7.55
C ARG A 85 -5.44 -15.63 8.59
N GLY A 86 -5.24 -15.15 9.82
CA GLY A 86 -6.23 -15.24 10.89
C GLY A 86 -7.55 -14.62 10.45
N GLU A 87 -8.65 -15.35 10.58
CA GLU A 87 -9.95 -14.92 10.08
C GLU A 87 -10.44 -13.69 10.84
N LEU A 88 -10.32 -13.69 12.16
CA LEU A 88 -10.70 -12.55 13.01
C LEU A 88 -9.76 -11.37 12.79
N TYR A 89 -8.46 -11.63 12.71
CA TYR A 89 -7.46 -10.60 12.41
C TYR A 89 -7.74 -9.87 11.08
N ASN A 90 -8.02 -10.62 10.01
CA ASN A 90 -8.28 -10.04 8.69
C ASN A 90 -9.65 -9.36 8.60
N LEU A 91 -10.68 -9.95 9.20
CA LEU A 91 -12.01 -9.34 9.23
C LEU A 91 -12.09 -8.12 10.17
N GLY A 92 -11.20 -8.05 11.16
CA GLY A 92 -11.13 -6.97 12.14
C GLY A 92 -10.42 -5.70 11.67
N ILE A 93 -9.97 -5.61 10.42
CA ILE A 93 -9.22 -4.45 9.92
C ILE A 93 -10.02 -3.16 10.10
N GLU A 94 -9.45 -2.21 10.84
CA GLU A 94 -10.14 -0.97 11.16
C GLU A 94 -10.05 0.07 10.04
N ARG A 95 -8.96 0.12 9.27
CA ARG A 95 -8.75 1.14 8.25
C ARG A 95 -8.17 0.55 6.98
N GLY A 96 -8.80 0.89 5.86
CA GLY A 96 -8.44 0.31 4.56
C GLY A 96 -8.88 -1.14 4.44
N THR A 97 -8.16 -1.88 3.60
CA THR A 97 -8.49 -3.27 3.23
C THR A 97 -7.28 -4.20 3.35
N LEU A 98 -6.22 -3.73 4.01
CA LEU A 98 -4.93 -4.42 4.05
C LEU A 98 -4.46 -4.52 5.50
N THR A 99 -4.03 -5.72 5.87
CA THR A 99 -3.25 -5.98 7.08
C THR A 99 -1.88 -5.31 7.02
N ALA A 100 -1.14 -5.33 8.14
CA ALA A 100 0.23 -4.80 8.16
C ALA A 100 1.15 -5.59 7.21
N GLU A 101 1.00 -6.91 7.17
CA GLU A 101 1.72 -7.85 6.31
C GLU A 101 1.49 -7.57 4.83
N GLU A 102 0.21 -7.42 4.44
CA GLU A 102 -0.15 -7.12 3.06
C GLU A 102 0.30 -5.72 2.65
N ARG A 103 0.16 -4.72 3.53
CA ARG A 103 0.67 -3.37 3.28
C ARG A 103 2.17 -3.36 3.07
N PHE A 104 2.91 -4.07 3.92
CA PHE A 104 4.35 -4.23 3.74
C PHE A 104 4.66 -4.87 2.39
N LYS A 105 3.95 -5.93 2.00
CA LYS A 105 4.20 -6.62 0.74
C LYS A 105 3.89 -5.76 -0.49
N ILE A 106 2.88 -4.89 -0.41
CA ILE A 106 2.64 -3.91 -1.47
C ILE A 106 3.79 -2.91 -1.49
N ASN A 107 4.15 -2.30 -0.36
CA ASN A 107 5.22 -1.29 -0.32
C ASN A 107 6.59 -1.84 -0.75
N ASP A 108 6.85 -3.13 -0.55
CA ASP A 108 8.05 -3.86 -0.98
C ASP A 108 8.33 -3.73 -2.49
N HIS A 109 7.34 -3.40 -3.33
CA HIS A 109 7.60 -3.16 -4.75
C HIS A 109 8.63 -2.04 -5.00
N ILE A 110 8.70 -1.02 -4.13
CA ILE A 110 9.72 0.04 -4.26
C ILE A 110 11.09 -0.42 -3.79
N VAL A 111 11.14 -1.26 -2.75
CA VAL A 111 12.38 -1.94 -2.34
C VAL A 111 12.93 -2.75 -3.51
N GLN A 112 12.09 -3.56 -4.16
CA GLN A 112 12.50 -4.34 -5.32
C GLN A 112 12.92 -3.44 -6.49
N THR A 113 12.20 -2.34 -6.76
CA THR A 113 12.60 -1.34 -7.78
C THR A 113 14.02 -0.83 -7.52
N ILE A 114 14.34 -0.41 -6.30
CA ILE A 114 15.66 0.11 -5.97
C ILE A 114 16.73 -0.97 -6.15
N ILE A 115 16.51 -2.17 -5.60
CA ILE A 115 17.46 -3.28 -5.72
C ILE A 115 17.71 -3.62 -7.19
N MET A 116 16.66 -3.71 -8.01
CA MET A 116 16.80 -4.03 -9.43
C MET A 116 17.54 -2.92 -10.18
N LEU A 117 17.11 -1.66 -10.03
CA LEU A 117 17.65 -0.55 -10.82
C LEU A 117 19.08 -0.21 -10.41
N GLU A 118 19.44 -0.25 -9.13
CA GLU A 118 20.83 0.04 -8.70
C GLU A 118 21.85 -0.98 -9.23
N ASN A 119 21.42 -2.18 -9.64
CA ASN A 119 22.28 -3.19 -10.26
C ASN A 119 22.44 -3.04 -11.79
N LEU A 120 21.76 -2.08 -12.42
CA LEU A 120 21.83 -1.88 -13.87
C LEU A 120 22.95 -0.90 -14.29
N PRO A 121 23.63 -1.16 -15.42
CA PRO A 121 24.67 -0.26 -15.93
C PRO A 121 24.06 0.93 -16.68
N TYR A 122 23.90 2.07 -16.00
CA TYR A 122 23.37 3.28 -16.62
C TYR A 122 24.44 4.11 -17.35
N PRO A 123 24.09 4.74 -18.50
CA PRO A 123 24.87 5.85 -19.02
C PRO A 123 24.76 7.06 -18.09
N LYS A 124 25.74 7.98 -18.13
CA LYS A 124 25.85 9.13 -17.21
C LYS A 124 24.58 9.99 -17.08
N HIS A 125 23.77 10.10 -18.13
CA HIS A 125 22.57 10.93 -18.12
C HIS A 125 21.35 10.24 -17.49
N LEU A 126 21.45 8.95 -17.13
CA LEU A 126 20.39 8.15 -16.50
C LEU A 126 20.76 7.65 -15.11
N THR A 127 21.87 8.12 -14.52
CA THR A 127 22.34 7.66 -13.20
C THR A 127 21.33 7.94 -12.08
N GLU A 128 20.45 8.92 -12.26
CA GLU A 128 19.42 9.29 -11.28
C GLU A 128 18.16 8.42 -11.36
N VAL A 129 18.01 7.56 -12.38
CA VAL A 129 16.79 6.74 -12.55
C VAL A 129 16.43 5.92 -11.30
N PRO A 130 17.37 5.24 -10.61
CA PRO A 130 17.07 4.54 -9.36
C PRO A 130 16.57 5.47 -8.26
N ALA A 131 17.15 6.67 -8.12
CA ALA A 131 16.74 7.64 -7.09
C ALA A 131 15.34 8.21 -7.38
N ILE A 132 15.04 8.50 -8.64
CA ILE A 132 13.74 9.01 -9.07
C ILE A 132 12.65 7.94 -8.83
N ALA A 133 12.86 6.74 -9.36
CA ALA A 133 11.90 5.63 -9.23
C ALA A 133 11.83 5.10 -7.79
N GLY A 134 12.91 5.17 -7.02
CA GLY A 134 12.94 4.71 -5.63
C GLY A 134 12.29 5.65 -4.63
N SER A 135 12.19 6.95 -4.95
CA SER A 135 11.76 7.98 -3.99
C SER A 135 10.36 8.52 -4.25
N HIS A 136 9.63 8.09 -5.29
CA HIS A 136 8.31 8.67 -5.61
C HIS A 136 7.20 8.29 -4.62
N HIS A 137 7.45 7.35 -3.69
CA HIS A 137 6.57 7.07 -2.54
C HIS A 137 7.04 7.68 -1.22
N GLU A 138 8.15 8.42 -1.25
CA GLU A 138 8.57 9.24 -0.12
C GLU A 138 7.65 10.46 0.00
N LYS A 139 7.57 11.02 1.21
CA LYS A 139 6.71 12.17 1.53
C LYS A 139 7.57 13.32 2.03
N MET A 140 7.10 14.56 1.87
CA MET A 140 7.88 15.74 2.25
C MET A 140 8.28 15.78 3.73
N ASP A 141 7.47 15.15 4.61
CA ASP A 141 7.70 15.08 6.05
C ASP A 141 8.50 13.85 6.54
N GLY A 142 8.93 12.96 5.64
CA GLY A 142 9.67 11.75 5.99
C GLY A 142 8.81 10.57 6.47
N THR A 143 7.47 10.69 6.43
CA THR A 143 6.56 9.57 6.75
C THR A 143 6.32 8.61 5.58
N GLY A 144 7.00 8.82 4.45
CA GLY A 144 6.96 7.97 3.27
C GLY A 144 7.85 6.73 3.40
N TYR A 145 8.07 6.04 2.28
CA TYR A 145 8.87 4.82 2.22
C TYR A 145 9.62 4.73 0.87
N PRO A 146 10.69 3.91 0.77
CA PRO A 146 11.19 2.95 1.76
C PRO A 146 12.31 3.47 2.66
N LYS A 147 12.93 4.61 2.33
CA LYS A 147 14.06 5.18 3.05
C LYS A 147 13.64 6.27 4.04
N ARG A 148 12.37 6.70 4.10
CA ARG A 148 11.87 7.77 4.99
C ARG A 148 12.62 9.09 4.76
N LEU A 149 12.75 9.48 3.50
CA LEU A 149 13.43 10.71 3.10
C LEU A 149 12.51 11.91 3.33
N THR A 150 13.08 13.02 3.77
CA THR A 150 12.41 14.32 3.81
C THR A 150 12.50 15.02 2.46
N GLY A 151 11.67 16.05 2.25
CA GLY A 151 11.60 16.81 1.00
C GLY A 151 12.94 17.25 0.40
N ASN A 152 13.89 17.66 1.26
CA ASN A 152 15.19 18.16 0.84
C ASN A 152 16.18 17.05 0.44
N GLU A 153 15.91 15.82 0.87
CA GLU A 153 16.73 14.64 0.53
C GLU A 153 16.28 14.02 -0.81
N MET A 154 15.10 14.41 -1.32
CA MET A 154 14.56 13.91 -2.59
C MET A 154 14.96 14.77 -3.78
N PRO A 155 15.39 14.16 -4.91
CA PRO A 155 15.50 14.86 -6.18
C PRO A 155 14.18 15.55 -6.55
N VAL A 156 14.25 16.75 -7.14
CA VAL A 156 13.06 17.47 -7.65
C VAL A 156 12.26 16.59 -8.62
N THR A 157 12.95 15.81 -9.45
CA THR A 157 12.36 14.87 -10.40
C THR A 157 11.56 13.76 -9.73
N ALA A 158 11.97 13.28 -8.55
CA ALA A 158 11.19 12.31 -7.77
C ALA A 158 9.90 12.95 -7.21
N ARG A 159 9.98 14.21 -6.76
CA ARG A 159 8.81 14.97 -6.27
C ARG A 159 7.81 15.25 -7.39
N ILE A 160 8.29 15.54 -8.60
CA ILE A 160 7.46 15.64 -9.81
C ILE A 160 6.80 14.30 -10.13
N MET A 161 7.54 13.20 -10.09
CA MET A 161 7.01 11.86 -10.36
C MET A 161 5.93 11.45 -9.36
N ALA A 162 6.15 11.68 -8.07
CA ALA A 162 5.16 11.43 -7.01
C ALA A 162 3.84 12.18 -7.28
N LEU A 163 3.95 13.46 -7.65
CA LEU A 163 2.78 14.27 -7.98
C LEU A 163 2.04 13.75 -9.21
N ALA A 164 2.77 13.39 -10.27
CA ALA A 164 2.20 12.87 -11.50
C ALA A 164 1.51 11.52 -11.29
N ASP A 165 2.13 10.61 -10.53
CA ASP A 165 1.57 9.29 -10.19
C ASP A 165 0.26 9.43 -9.38
N ILE A 166 0.24 10.32 -8.39
CA ILE A 166 -0.96 10.60 -7.60
C ILE A 166 -2.08 11.16 -8.47
N PHE A 167 -1.77 12.14 -9.33
CA PHE A 167 -2.78 12.75 -10.19
C PHE A 167 -3.39 11.73 -11.14
N GLU A 168 -2.54 10.97 -11.86
CA GLU A 168 -2.97 9.89 -12.76
C GLU A 168 -3.86 8.89 -12.01
N ALA A 169 -3.42 8.43 -10.83
CA ALA A 169 -4.14 7.43 -10.06
C ALA A 169 -5.51 7.91 -9.53
N LEU A 170 -5.68 9.22 -9.33
CA LEU A 170 -6.96 9.81 -8.94
C LEU A 170 -7.91 9.96 -10.13
N THR A 171 -7.37 10.29 -11.32
CA THR A 171 -8.16 10.57 -12.52
C THR A 171 -8.39 9.34 -13.41
N ALA A 172 -7.66 8.25 -13.21
CA ALA A 172 -7.79 7.03 -14.00
C ALA A 172 -9.22 6.44 -13.98
N SER A 173 -9.78 6.20 -15.16
CA SER A 173 -11.16 5.71 -15.36
C SER A 173 -11.27 4.21 -15.60
N ASP A 174 -10.13 3.53 -15.76
CA ASP A 174 -10.02 2.11 -16.06
C ASP A 174 -10.07 1.20 -14.82
N ARG A 175 -10.22 1.77 -13.61
CA ARG A 175 -10.24 1.04 -12.35
C ARG A 175 -11.64 0.46 -12.06
N PRO A 176 -11.86 -0.88 -12.11
CA PRO A 176 -13.19 -1.49 -12.02
C PRO A 176 -13.95 -1.18 -10.72
N TYR A 177 -13.20 -0.91 -9.65
CA TYR A 177 -13.73 -0.75 -8.29
C TYR A 177 -13.91 0.72 -7.87
N LYS A 178 -13.52 1.69 -8.69
CA LYS A 178 -13.54 3.10 -8.30
C LYS A 178 -13.92 3.98 -9.48
N LYS A 179 -14.97 4.78 -9.30
CA LYS A 179 -15.30 5.83 -10.28
C LYS A 179 -14.13 6.81 -10.35
N ALA A 180 -13.74 7.14 -11.57
CA ALA A 180 -12.77 8.18 -11.87
C ALA A 180 -13.19 9.49 -11.19
N LYS A 181 -12.23 10.23 -10.62
CA LYS A 181 -12.50 11.54 -10.05
C LYS A 181 -12.60 12.60 -11.14
N THR A 182 -13.41 13.62 -10.90
CA THR A 182 -13.37 14.84 -11.74
C THR A 182 -12.08 15.60 -11.47
N LEU A 183 -11.73 16.52 -12.37
CA LEU A 183 -10.52 17.32 -12.29
C LEU A 183 -10.49 18.15 -11.00
N SER A 184 -11.62 18.79 -10.65
CA SER A 184 -11.77 19.56 -9.42
C SER A 184 -11.63 18.69 -8.16
N GLU A 185 -12.18 17.46 -8.17
CA GLU A 185 -12.05 16.53 -7.04
C GLU A 185 -10.60 16.08 -6.85
N ALA A 186 -9.89 15.73 -7.92
CA ALA A 186 -8.51 15.30 -7.88
C ALA A 186 -7.60 16.40 -7.32
N ILE A 187 -7.72 17.62 -7.85
CA ILE A 187 -6.93 18.79 -7.39
C ILE A 187 -7.25 19.13 -5.94
N ARG A 188 -8.52 19.07 -5.53
CA ARG A 188 -8.91 19.28 -4.13
C ARG A 188 -8.26 18.24 -3.22
N ILE A 189 -8.26 16.95 -3.58
CA ILE A 189 -7.57 15.90 -2.79
C ILE A 189 -6.08 16.20 -2.69
N MET A 190 -5.42 16.50 -3.80
CA MET A 190 -4.01 16.84 -3.82
C MET A 190 -3.68 18.07 -2.97
N SER A 191 -4.57 19.07 -2.91
CA SER A 191 -4.40 20.23 -2.03
C SER A 191 -4.37 19.86 -0.54
N PHE A 192 -5.15 18.86 -0.12
CA PHE A 192 -5.05 18.32 1.24
C PHE A 192 -3.75 17.54 1.43
N MET A 193 -3.31 16.80 0.42
CA MET A 193 -2.01 16.11 0.46
C MET A 193 -0.83 17.09 0.59
N VAL A 194 -0.90 18.30 0.02
CA VAL A 194 0.07 19.38 0.26
C VAL A 194 0.05 19.79 1.74
N LYS A 195 -1.14 20.06 2.29
CA LYS A 195 -1.31 20.47 3.71
C LYS A 195 -0.80 19.39 4.68
N ASP A 196 -1.04 18.13 4.35
CA ASP A 196 -0.58 16.96 5.08
C ASP A 196 0.91 16.62 4.80
N LYS A 197 1.62 17.46 4.03
CA LYS A 197 3.03 17.32 3.68
C LYS A 197 3.37 15.99 2.97
N HIS A 198 2.42 15.43 2.25
CA HIS A 198 2.65 14.25 1.41
C HIS A 198 3.35 14.63 0.10
N ILE A 199 2.96 15.75 -0.52
CA ILE A 199 3.49 16.21 -1.80
C ILE A 199 4.09 17.62 -1.69
N ASP A 200 4.98 17.94 -2.63
CA ASP A 200 5.69 19.21 -2.66
C ASP A 200 4.75 20.39 -3.04
N PRO A 201 4.63 21.44 -2.20
CA PRO A 201 3.81 22.62 -2.50
C PRO A 201 4.27 23.39 -3.75
N ASP A 202 5.58 23.49 -3.99
CA ASP A 202 6.13 24.26 -5.11
C ASP A 202 5.87 23.55 -6.44
N VAL A 203 6.03 22.23 -6.46
CA VAL A 203 5.72 21.40 -7.63
C VAL A 203 4.21 21.42 -7.90
N PHE A 204 3.38 21.31 -6.87
CA PHE A 204 1.92 21.41 -7.01
C PHE A 204 1.49 22.77 -7.55
N ARG A 205 2.07 23.86 -7.06
CA ARG A 205 1.80 25.20 -7.57
C ARG A 205 2.18 25.33 -9.05
N LEU A 206 3.36 24.85 -9.42
CA LEU A 206 3.82 24.85 -10.82
C LEU A 206 2.90 24.02 -11.73
N PHE A 207 2.46 22.85 -11.26
CA PHE A 207 1.51 21.99 -11.97
C PHE A 207 0.20 22.72 -12.28
N LEU A 208 -0.33 23.50 -11.33
CA LEU A 208 -1.54 24.31 -11.55
C LEU A 208 -1.27 25.52 -12.44
N SER A 209 -0.26 26.33 -12.14
CA SER A 209 -0.01 27.58 -12.87
C SER A 209 0.44 27.38 -14.31
N SER A 210 1.03 26.23 -14.63
CA SER A 210 1.42 25.89 -16.01
C SER A 210 0.24 25.45 -16.87
N GLY A 211 -0.91 25.11 -16.29
CA GLY A 211 -2.06 24.55 -17.00
C GLY A 211 -1.87 23.11 -17.50
N ILE A 212 -0.78 22.44 -17.11
CA ILE A 212 -0.47 21.09 -17.62
C ILE A 212 -1.49 20.04 -17.18
N TYR A 213 -2.10 20.22 -16.00
CA TYR A 213 -3.19 19.37 -15.52
C TYR A 213 -4.40 19.37 -16.46
N GLN A 214 -4.71 20.54 -17.01
CA GLN A 214 -5.82 20.73 -17.94
C GLN A 214 -5.46 20.18 -19.33
N GLN A 215 -4.25 20.45 -19.82
CA GLN A 215 -3.77 19.89 -21.09
C GLN A 215 -3.78 18.35 -21.07
N TYR A 216 -3.32 17.75 -19.97
CA TYR A 216 -3.41 16.30 -19.76
C TYR A 216 -4.87 15.83 -19.76
N ALA A 217 -5.75 16.53 -19.02
CA ALA A 217 -7.15 16.18 -18.93
C ALA A 217 -7.85 16.17 -20.29
N GLU A 218 -7.66 17.21 -21.09
CA GLU A 218 -8.20 17.35 -22.45
C GLU A 218 -7.73 16.27 -23.41
N GLN A 219 -6.52 15.73 -23.19
CA GLN A 219 -5.92 14.72 -24.05
C GLN A 219 -6.27 13.28 -23.65
N TYR A 220 -6.38 13.01 -22.34
CA TYR A 220 -6.38 11.64 -21.82
C TYR A 220 -7.60 11.26 -20.97
N LEU A 221 -8.35 12.23 -20.43
CA LEU A 221 -9.49 11.95 -19.57
C LEU A 221 -10.80 11.93 -20.36
N ASP A 222 -11.81 11.26 -19.81
CA ASP A 222 -13.16 11.33 -20.37
C ASP A 222 -13.70 12.76 -20.22
N PRO A 223 -14.32 13.35 -21.26
CA PRO A 223 -14.93 14.68 -21.18
C PRO A 223 -15.84 14.90 -19.96
N VAL A 224 -16.51 13.87 -19.44
CA VAL A 224 -17.36 13.99 -18.25
C VAL A 224 -16.58 14.25 -16.95
N GLN A 225 -15.27 14.02 -16.95
CA GLN A 225 -14.38 14.29 -15.81
C GLN A 225 -13.84 15.73 -15.80
N ILE A 226 -13.93 16.43 -16.93
CA ILE A 226 -13.31 17.74 -17.12
C ILE A 226 -14.30 18.83 -16.67
N ASP A 227 -14.29 19.13 -15.38
CA ASP A 227 -15.03 20.22 -14.76
C ASP A 227 -14.13 21.45 -14.52
N GLU A 228 -14.77 22.59 -14.22
CA GLU A 228 -14.06 23.84 -13.97
C GLU A 228 -13.24 23.78 -12.68
N VAL A 229 -12.01 24.28 -12.72
CA VAL A 229 -11.11 24.35 -11.58
C VAL A 229 -10.67 25.78 -11.35
N ASP A 230 -11.12 26.38 -10.26
CA ASP A 230 -10.62 27.67 -9.80
C ASP A 230 -9.29 27.50 -9.06
N ILE A 231 -8.19 27.64 -9.80
CA ILE A 231 -6.83 27.47 -9.25
C ILE A 231 -6.46 28.52 -8.19
N SER A 232 -7.14 29.66 -8.17
CA SER A 232 -6.83 30.75 -7.23
C SER A 232 -6.99 30.33 -5.77
N GLN A 233 -7.83 29.32 -5.52
CA GLN A 233 -8.05 28.71 -4.20
C GLN A 233 -6.82 27.96 -3.68
N TYR A 234 -5.89 27.59 -4.56
CA TYR A 234 -4.76 26.72 -4.26
C TYR A 234 -3.39 27.41 -4.40
N CYS A 235 -3.32 28.57 -5.06
CA CYS A 235 -2.06 29.27 -5.33
C CYS A 235 -1.32 29.81 -4.08
N ASN A 236 -2.00 29.91 -2.93
CA ASN A 236 -1.42 30.40 -1.67
C ASN A 236 -1.10 29.28 -0.66
N LEU A 237 -1.24 28.02 -1.08
CA LEU A 237 -0.89 26.85 -0.26
C LEU A 237 0.61 26.61 -0.20
#